data_AF-A0A9E7HK34-F1
#
_entry.id   AF-A0A9E7HK34-F1
#
_cell.length_a   1.000
_cell.length_b   1.000
_cell.length_c   1.000
_cell.angle_alpha   90.00
_cell.angle_beta   90.00
_cell.angle_gamma   90.00
#
_symmetry.space_group_name_H-M   'P 1'
#
loop_
_entity.id
_entity.type
_entity.pdbx_description
1 polymer ?
#
loop_
_entity_poly.entity_id
_entity_poly.type
_entity_poly.pdbx_seq_one_letter_code
_entity_poly.pdbx_strand_id
1 'polypeptide(L)'
;MEEFGVVATPEHHCCVVDLLGRAGRLEEAYELAKGLGDDGNYAGIWGSLLAACRVHCKMELGESVADRLFEIGKERGLAGYHVLLSNVYAAERNWDNVDRVRKEMRERGLRKEPGSSWIQVGDWSHRFMSRDESHPENDQIYAMLRGLALEMKSPGYDTTLEPSDSDSTSSSSSSSMTTLWDAGAT
;
A
#
# COMPACT_ATOMS: atom_id res chain seq x y z
N MET A 1 -23.62 -0.01 -23.67
CA MET A 1 -24.12 -1.13 -22.85
C MET A 1 -25.61 -1.36 -23.08
N GLU A 2 -26.43 -0.31 -23.23
CA GLU A 2 -27.86 -0.44 -23.57
C GLU A 2 -28.14 -1.16 -24.90
N GLU A 3 -27.26 -1.02 -25.89
CA GLU A 3 -27.38 -1.67 -27.21
C GLU A 3 -27.39 -3.21 -27.15
N PHE A 4 -26.81 -3.79 -26.09
CA PHE A 4 -26.78 -5.25 -25.87
C PHE A 4 -27.77 -5.71 -24.79
N GLY A 5 -28.65 -4.82 -24.32
CA GLY A 5 -29.60 -5.12 -23.24
C GLY A 5 -28.97 -5.34 -21.87
N VAL A 6 -27.70 -4.93 -21.68
CA VAL A 6 -26.99 -5.05 -20.39
C VAL A 6 -27.10 -3.72 -19.65
N VAL A 7 -27.74 -3.75 -18.48
CA VAL A 7 -27.76 -2.63 -17.56
C VAL A 7 -26.40 -2.54 -16.88
N ALA A 8 -25.73 -1.39 -17.02
CA ALA A 8 -24.41 -1.18 -16.43
C ALA A 8 -24.51 -1.14 -14.91
N THR A 9 -23.65 -1.89 -14.23
CA THR A 9 -23.53 -1.87 -12.76
C THR A 9 -22.32 -1.01 -12.35
N PRO A 10 -22.22 -0.59 -11.08
CA PRO A 10 -21.02 0.10 -10.58
C PRO A 10 -19.71 -0.66 -10.84
N GLU A 11 -19.73 -1.99 -10.82
CA GLU A 11 -18.58 -2.83 -11.16
C GLU A 11 -18.20 -2.72 -12.64
N HIS A 12 -19.17 -2.66 -13.55
CA HIS A 12 -18.90 -2.43 -14.97
C HIS A 12 -18.23 -1.08 -15.18
N HIS A 13 -18.74 -0.03 -14.53
CA HIS A 13 -18.13 1.30 -14.58
C HIS A 13 -16.71 1.30 -13.99
N CYS A 14 -16.50 0.59 -12.87
CA CYS A 14 -15.18 0.40 -12.28
C CYS A 14 -14.21 -0.23 -13.29
N CYS A 15 -14.64 -1.24 -14.04
CA CYS A 15 -13.83 -1.85 -15.10
C CYS A 15 -13.48 -0.85 -16.21
N VAL A 16 -14.45 -0.03 -16.67
CA VAL A 16 -14.17 0.98 -17.70
C VAL A 16 -13.18 2.02 -17.21
N VAL A 17 -13.33 2.51 -15.97
CA VAL A 17 -12.40 3.47 -15.36
C VAL A 17 -11.01 2.86 -15.17
N ASP A 18 -10.91 1.60 -14.72
CA ASP A 18 -9.64 0.88 -14.60
C ASP A 18 -8.94 0.74 -15.96
N LEU A 19 -9.68 0.39 -17.01
CA LEU A 19 -9.14 0.28 -18.37
C LEU A 19 -8.63 1.62 -18.91
N LEU A 20 -9.42 2.69 -18.78
CA LEU A 20 -9.01 4.03 -19.19
C LEU A 20 -7.79 4.51 -18.40
N GLY A 21 -7.79 4.26 -17.09
CA GLY A 21 -6.69 4.60 -16.19
C GLY A 21 -5.39 3.90 -16.59
N ARG A 22 -5.42 2.59 -16.84
CA ARG A 22 -4.25 1.83 -17.31
C ARG A 22 -3.75 2.26 -18.69
N ALA A 23 -4.63 2.79 -19.53
CA ALA A 23 -4.28 3.36 -20.83
C ALA A 23 -3.70 4.79 -20.72
N GLY A 24 -3.59 5.36 -19.50
CA GLY A 24 -3.14 6.74 -19.29
C GLY A 24 -4.17 7.81 -19.63
N ARG A 25 -5.42 7.43 -19.94
CA ARG A 25 -6.51 8.35 -20.29
C ARG A 25 -7.25 8.81 -19.03
N LEU A 26 -6.51 9.43 -18.12
CA LEU A 26 -6.98 9.74 -16.77
C LEU A 26 -8.08 10.80 -16.74
N GLU A 27 -7.98 11.83 -17.57
CA GLU A 27 -8.97 12.88 -17.66
C GLU A 27 -10.32 12.32 -18.15
N GLU A 28 -10.30 11.42 -19.13
CA GLU A 28 -11.51 10.73 -19.58
C GLU A 28 -12.09 9.79 -18.52
N ALA A 29 -11.22 9.08 -17.80
CA ALA A 29 -11.64 8.23 -16.69
C ALA A 29 -12.28 9.04 -15.56
N TYR A 30 -11.75 10.23 -15.26
CA TYR A 30 -12.27 11.15 -14.26
C TYR A 30 -13.63 11.73 -14.67
N GLU A 31 -13.75 12.22 -15.91
CA GLU A 31 -15.02 12.76 -16.41
C GLU A 31 -16.10 11.67 -16.49
N LEU A 32 -15.73 10.43 -16.87
CA LEU A 32 -16.65 9.30 -16.80
C LEU A 32 -17.10 9.04 -15.37
N ALA A 33 -16.18 8.93 -14.40
CA ALA A 33 -16.52 8.68 -13.00
C ALA A 33 -17.45 9.76 -12.42
N LYS A 34 -17.22 11.03 -12.77
CA LYS A 34 -18.03 12.16 -12.34
C LYS A 34 -19.41 12.18 -13.02
N GLY A 35 -19.50 11.76 -14.27
CA GLY A 35 -20.73 11.70 -15.05
C GLY A 35 -21.73 10.64 -14.59
N LEU A 36 -21.33 9.69 -13.73
CA LEU A 36 -22.18 8.59 -13.27
C LEU A 36 -23.19 8.97 -12.17
N GLY A 37 -23.09 10.16 -11.58
CA GLY A 37 -23.98 10.58 -10.50
C GLY A 37 -23.91 9.62 -9.30
N ASP A 38 -25.04 9.10 -8.85
CA ASP A 38 -25.12 8.20 -7.69
C ASP A 38 -24.43 6.85 -7.92
N ASP A 39 -24.43 6.33 -9.15
CA ASP A 39 -23.70 5.11 -9.51
C ASP A 39 -22.17 5.30 -9.43
N GLY A 40 -21.72 6.56 -9.45
CA GLY A 40 -20.34 6.96 -9.24
C GLY A 40 -19.91 6.96 -7.77
N ASN A 41 -20.83 6.82 -6.81
CA ASN A 41 -20.52 6.76 -5.38
C ASN A 41 -20.03 5.35 -4.94
N TYR A 42 -19.29 4.69 -5.82
CA TYR A 42 -18.67 3.40 -5.57
C TYR A 42 -17.15 3.58 -5.38
N ALA A 43 -16.65 3.24 -4.20
CA ALA A 43 -15.24 3.45 -3.82
C ALA A 43 -14.25 2.78 -4.79
N GLY A 44 -14.63 1.65 -5.41
CA GLY A 44 -13.80 0.96 -6.38
C GLY A 44 -13.44 1.82 -7.60
N ILE A 45 -14.40 2.63 -8.09
CA ILE A 45 -14.19 3.51 -9.26
C ILE A 45 -13.07 4.52 -8.98
N TRP A 46 -13.20 5.27 -7.89
CA TRP A 46 -12.22 6.29 -7.50
C TRP A 46 -10.91 5.65 -7.04
N GLY A 47 -10.96 4.47 -6.42
CA GLY A 47 -9.79 3.68 -6.06
C GLY A 47 -8.96 3.25 -7.28
N SER A 48 -9.60 2.75 -8.34
CA SER A 48 -8.94 2.42 -9.61
C SER A 48 -8.31 3.65 -10.26
N LEU A 49 -9.03 4.78 -10.25
CA LEU A 49 -8.50 6.03 -10.81
C LEU A 49 -7.30 6.56 -10.01
N LEU A 50 -7.34 6.48 -8.68
CA LEU A 50 -6.21 6.85 -7.82
C LEU A 50 -4.99 5.96 -8.08
N ALA A 51 -5.22 4.67 -8.30
CA ALA A 51 -4.16 3.73 -8.63
C ALA A 51 -3.49 4.07 -9.97
N ALA A 52 -4.29 4.49 -10.95
CA ALA A 52 -3.79 4.95 -12.24
C ALA A 52 -3.03 6.29 -12.11
N CYS A 53 -3.48 7.23 -11.28
CA CYS A 53 -2.76 8.48 -11.01
C CYS A 53 -1.36 8.23 -10.45
N ARG A 54 -1.19 7.21 -9.59
CA ARG A 54 0.12 6.77 -9.10
C ARG A 54 1.02 6.27 -10.23
N VAL A 55 0.50 5.42 -11.11
CA VAL A 55 1.28 4.79 -12.20
C VAL A 55 1.75 5.82 -13.22
N HIS A 56 0.91 6.83 -13.48
CA HIS A 56 1.16 7.86 -14.48
C HIS A 56 1.70 9.17 -13.91
N CYS A 57 2.09 9.21 -12.62
CA CYS A 57 2.70 10.40 -11.98
C CYS A 57 1.82 11.66 -12.08
N LYS A 58 0.51 11.51 -11.80
CA LYS A 58 -0.48 12.59 -11.89
C LYS A 58 -0.97 12.97 -10.50
N MET A 59 -0.10 13.66 -9.76
CA MET A 59 -0.30 13.95 -8.34
C MET A 59 -1.54 14.82 -8.08
N GLU A 60 -1.70 15.93 -8.81
CA GLU A 60 -2.79 16.90 -8.58
C GLU A 60 -4.18 16.27 -8.82
N LEU A 61 -4.27 15.44 -9.86
CA LEU A 61 -5.49 14.66 -10.11
C LEU A 61 -5.69 13.59 -9.03
N GLY A 62 -4.61 12.93 -8.60
CA GLY A 62 -4.62 11.96 -7.52
C GLY A 62 -5.16 12.54 -6.20
N GLU A 63 -4.78 13.77 -5.85
CA GLU A 63 -5.33 14.47 -4.68
C GLU A 63 -6.84 14.68 -4.81
N SER A 64 -7.28 15.24 -5.94
CA SER A 64 -8.70 15.50 -6.20
C SER A 64 -9.54 14.21 -6.15
N VAL A 65 -9.00 13.12 -6.69
CA VAL A 65 -9.62 11.79 -6.69
C VAL A 65 -9.67 11.20 -5.27
N ALA A 66 -8.62 11.38 -4.48
CA ALA A 66 -8.56 10.89 -3.11
C ALA A 66 -9.54 11.65 -2.19
N ASP A 67 -9.63 12.97 -2.33
CA ASP A 67 -10.62 13.78 -1.61
C ASP A 67 -12.03 13.26 -1.88
N ARG A 68 -12.38 13.07 -3.16
CA ARG A 68 -13.68 12.50 -3.54
C ARG A 68 -13.91 11.10 -2.98
N LEU A 69 -12.89 10.24 -3.02
CA LEU A 69 -12.96 8.89 -2.48
C LEU A 69 -13.22 8.87 -0.97
N PHE A 70 -12.59 9.78 -0.23
CA PHE A 70 -12.76 9.89 1.22
C PHE A 70 -14.07 10.57 1.62
N GLU A 71 -14.64 11.44 0.78
CA GLU A 71 -16.02 11.93 0.94
C GLU A 71 -17.05 10.80 0.83
N ILE A 72 -16.87 9.88 -0.13
CA ILE A 72 -17.79 8.76 -0.38
C ILE A 72 -17.64 7.67 0.69
N GLY A 73 -16.43 7.42 1.17
CA GLY A 73 -16.11 6.29 2.03
C GLY A 73 -16.58 6.45 3.48
N LYS A 74 -17.56 5.65 3.90
CA LYS A 74 -17.83 5.41 5.33
C LYS A 74 -16.69 4.59 5.93
N GLU A 75 -15.79 5.23 6.66
CA GLU A 75 -14.64 4.81 7.51
C GLU A 75 -14.04 3.38 7.44
N ARG A 76 -14.80 2.31 7.21
CA ARG A 76 -14.28 0.95 7.07
C ARG A 76 -13.66 0.72 5.69
N GLY A 77 -12.44 0.19 5.66
CA GLY A 77 -11.76 -0.22 4.41
C GLY A 77 -10.93 0.86 3.72
N LEU A 78 -10.88 2.09 4.25
CA LEU A 78 -10.13 3.19 3.64
C LEU A 78 -8.60 3.12 3.82
N ALA A 79 -8.11 2.25 4.71
CA ALA A 79 -6.67 2.14 4.98
C ALA A 79 -5.87 1.81 3.72
N GLY A 80 -6.42 0.98 2.82
CA GLY A 80 -5.79 0.68 1.53
C GLY A 80 -5.63 1.91 0.64
N TYR A 81 -6.62 2.81 0.65
CA TYR A 81 -6.61 4.02 -0.15
C TYR A 81 -5.74 5.14 0.44
N HIS A 82 -5.61 5.24 1.75
CA HIS A 82 -4.63 6.13 2.38
C HIS A 82 -3.20 5.70 2.02
N VAL A 83 -2.92 4.39 2.08
CA VAL A 83 -1.63 3.86 1.60
C VAL A 83 -1.42 4.19 0.13
N LEU A 84 -2.46 4.08 -0.70
CA LEU A 84 -2.37 4.39 -2.12
C LEU A 84 -2.08 5.88 -2.37
N LEU A 85 -2.76 6.80 -1.68
CA LEU A 85 -2.49 8.24 -1.74
C LEU A 85 -1.06 8.57 -1.25
N SER A 86 -0.62 7.96 -0.14
CA SER A 86 0.76 8.08 0.33
C SER A 86 1.75 7.65 -0.75
N ASN A 87 1.44 6.59 -1.52
CA ASN A 87 2.28 6.16 -2.62
C ASN A 87 2.23 7.08 -3.86
N VAL A 88 1.12 7.78 -4.11
CA VAL A 88 1.05 8.85 -5.12
C VAL A 88 2.05 9.95 -4.76
N TYR A 89 2.05 10.41 -3.51
CA TYR A 89 3.02 11.40 -3.04
C TYR A 89 4.46 10.91 -3.09
N ALA A 90 4.71 9.65 -2.71
CA ALA A 90 6.04 9.06 -2.75
C ALA A 90 6.60 8.98 -4.18
N ALA A 91 5.76 8.72 -5.20
CA ALA A 91 6.18 8.69 -6.60
C ALA A 91 6.79 10.04 -7.06
N GLU A 92 6.28 11.15 -6.54
CA GLU A 92 6.77 12.51 -6.80
C GLU A 92 7.77 13.01 -5.73
N ARG A 93 8.27 12.13 -4.86
CA ARG A 93 9.21 12.47 -3.77
C ARG A 93 8.67 13.52 -2.79
N ASN A 94 7.35 13.63 -2.66
CA ASN A 94 6.69 14.55 -1.73
C ASN A 94 6.60 13.91 -0.32
N TRP A 95 7.73 13.80 0.36
CA TRP A 95 7.85 13.12 1.65
C TRP A 95 7.05 13.78 2.77
N ASP A 96 6.89 15.11 2.72
CA ASP A 96 6.08 15.85 3.70
C ASP A 96 4.62 15.36 3.68
N ASN A 97 4.04 15.16 2.49
CA ASN A 97 2.70 14.63 2.35
C ASN A 97 2.61 13.13 2.65
N VAL A 98 3.66 12.34 2.36
CA VAL A 98 3.75 10.93 2.79
C VAL A 98 3.61 10.85 4.31
N ASP A 99 4.38 11.65 5.04
CA ASP A 99 4.38 11.67 6.49
C ASP A 99 3.06 12.19 7.06
N ARG A 100 2.46 13.21 6.43
CA ARG A 100 1.12 13.70 6.77
C ARG A 100 0.07 12.59 6.71
N VAL A 101 -0.02 11.87 5.59
CA VAL A 101 -1.00 10.79 5.41
C VAL A 101 -0.74 9.65 6.39
N ARG A 102 0.52 9.26 6.61
CA ARG A 102 0.88 8.19 7.57
C ARG A 102 0.61 8.59 9.02
N LYS A 103 0.76 9.88 9.37
CA LYS A 103 0.38 10.41 10.67
C LYS A 103 -1.13 10.33 10.86
N GLU A 104 -1.91 10.79 9.89
CA GLU A 104 -3.38 10.71 9.93
C GLU A 104 -3.86 9.26 10.10
N MET A 105 -3.27 8.32 9.35
CA MET A 105 -3.59 6.90 9.50
C MET A 105 -3.35 6.40 10.93
N ARG A 106 -2.24 6.80 11.57
CA ARG A 106 -1.95 6.42 12.97
C ARG A 106 -2.94 7.01 13.95
N GLU A 107 -3.27 8.30 13.79
CA GLU A 107 -4.21 9.02 14.66
C GLU A 107 -5.63 8.45 14.57
N ARG A 108 -6.03 7.99 13.37
CA ARG A 108 -7.34 7.36 13.12
C ARG A 108 -7.36 5.86 13.37
N GLY A 109 -6.23 5.25 13.77
CA GLY A 109 -6.10 3.81 13.94
C GLY A 109 -6.26 3.00 12.64
N LEU A 110 -6.14 3.63 11.48
CA LEU A 110 -6.26 2.99 10.18
C LEU A 110 -5.02 2.13 9.91
N ARG A 111 -5.22 0.83 9.77
CA ARG A 111 -4.18 -0.13 9.41
C ARG A 111 -4.63 -0.94 8.21
N LYS A 112 -3.76 -1.07 7.21
CA LYS A 112 -3.98 -2.00 6.11
C LYS A 112 -3.63 -3.40 6.62
N GLU A 113 -4.55 -4.34 6.50
CA GLU A 113 -4.28 -5.74 6.79
C GLU A 113 -3.10 -6.22 5.92
N PRO A 114 -2.05 -6.80 6.53
CA PRO A 114 -0.95 -7.36 5.77
C PRO A 114 -1.46 -8.49 4.87
N GLY A 115 -0.82 -8.65 3.72
CA GLY A 115 -1.04 -9.82 2.88
C GLY A 115 -0.74 -11.08 3.68
N SER A 116 -1.67 -12.03 3.64
CA SER A 116 -1.53 -13.32 4.31
C SER A 116 -1.81 -14.47 3.35
N SER A 117 -1.08 -15.54 3.52
CA SER A 117 -1.34 -16.84 2.91
C SER A 117 -1.38 -17.89 4.00
N TRP A 118 -1.94 -19.06 3.69
CA TRP A 118 -1.89 -20.19 4.60
C TRP A 118 -1.84 -21.49 3.81
N ILE A 119 -1.26 -22.51 4.43
CA ILE A 119 -1.25 -23.88 3.93
C ILE A 119 -1.79 -24.81 5.01
N GLN A 120 -2.38 -25.93 4.59
CA GLN A 120 -2.84 -27.00 5.47
C GLN A 120 -1.88 -28.17 5.36
N VAL A 121 -1.31 -28.61 6.48
CA VAL A 121 -0.43 -29.78 6.57
C VAL A 121 -1.03 -30.75 7.58
N GLY A 122 -1.65 -31.82 7.08
CA GLY A 122 -2.49 -32.69 7.92
C GLY A 122 -3.62 -31.88 8.57
N ASP A 123 -3.75 -32.00 9.89
CA ASP A 123 -4.76 -31.28 10.67
C ASP A 123 -4.34 -29.85 11.08
N TRP A 124 -3.13 -29.42 10.70
CA TRP A 124 -2.58 -28.12 11.10
C TRP A 124 -2.67 -27.09 9.97
N SER A 125 -3.13 -25.88 10.31
CA SER A 125 -3.14 -24.72 9.42
C SER A 125 -1.98 -23.79 9.78
N HIS A 126 -1.07 -23.58 8.83
CA HIS A 126 0.07 -22.69 8.98
C HIS A 126 -0.21 -21.39 8.23
N ARG A 127 -0.32 -20.29 8.95
CA ARG A 127 -0.53 -18.95 8.38
C ARG A 127 0.79 -18.21 8.28
N PHE A 128 1.02 -17.58 7.13
CA PHE A 128 2.17 -16.74 6.85
C PHE A 128 1.67 -15.34 6.52
N MET A 129 2.13 -14.34 7.26
CA MET A 129 1.82 -12.94 6.99
C MET A 129 3.08 -12.23 6.51
N SER A 130 2.92 -11.20 5.67
CA SER A 130 4.05 -10.40 5.22
C SER A 130 4.81 -9.81 6.41
N ARG A 131 6.13 -10.06 6.47
CA ARG A 131 7.05 -9.65 7.55
C ARG A 131 6.76 -10.28 8.92
N ASP A 132 5.96 -11.33 8.98
CA ASP A 132 5.69 -12.05 10.22
C ASP A 132 6.77 -13.09 10.50
N GLU A 133 7.34 -13.00 11.70
CA GLU A 133 8.38 -13.90 12.19
C GLU A 133 7.89 -14.84 13.31
N SER A 134 6.59 -14.85 13.60
CA SER A 134 6.00 -15.58 14.73
C SER A 134 5.85 -17.10 14.52
N HIS A 135 6.12 -17.62 13.32
CA HIS A 135 5.98 -19.04 13.04
C HIS A 135 6.98 -19.88 13.87
N PRO A 136 6.58 -20.98 14.53
CA PRO A 136 7.48 -21.78 15.36
C PRO A 136 8.72 -22.31 14.63
N GLU A 137 8.59 -22.54 13.32
CA GLU A 137 9.66 -23.04 12.43
C GLU A 137 10.27 -21.92 11.56
N ASN A 138 10.15 -20.65 11.94
CA ASN A 138 10.56 -19.51 11.12
C ASN A 138 11.99 -19.65 10.57
N ASP A 139 12.96 -19.95 11.43
CA ASP A 139 14.37 -20.09 11.06
C ASP A 139 14.59 -21.09 9.92
N GLN A 140 13.87 -22.22 9.95
CA GLN A 140 13.97 -23.29 8.97
C GLN A 140 13.34 -22.88 7.65
N ILE A 141 12.16 -22.25 7.71
CA ILE A 141 11.47 -21.71 6.53
C ILE A 141 12.38 -20.68 5.83
N TYR A 142 12.93 -19.72 6.56
CA TYR A 142 13.80 -18.70 5.98
C TYR A 142 15.13 -19.26 5.51
N ALA A 143 15.68 -20.31 6.13
CA ALA A 143 16.84 -21.03 5.61
C ALA A 143 16.55 -21.67 4.25
N MET A 144 15.39 -22.33 4.11
CA MET A 144 14.94 -22.90 2.83
C MET A 144 14.71 -21.83 1.77
N LEU A 145 14.04 -20.73 2.11
CA LEU A 145 13.81 -19.60 1.20
C LEU A 145 15.14 -18.99 0.71
N ARG A 146 16.14 -18.84 1.58
CA ARG A 146 17.48 -18.40 1.18
C ARG A 146 18.14 -19.39 0.22
N GLY A 147 18.02 -20.70 0.46
CA GLY A 147 18.52 -21.73 -0.44
C GLY A 147 17.90 -21.63 -1.83
N LEU A 148 16.57 -21.56 -1.91
CA LEU A 148 15.84 -21.39 -3.17
C LEU A 148 16.22 -20.10 -3.90
N ALA A 149 16.36 -18.99 -3.17
CA ALA A 149 16.78 -17.71 -3.76
C ALA A 149 18.20 -17.78 -4.36
N LEU A 150 19.09 -18.58 -3.78
CA LEU A 150 20.43 -18.83 -4.34
C LEU A 150 20.37 -19.69 -5.61
N GLU A 151 19.52 -20.73 -5.64
CA GLU A 151 19.32 -21.56 -6.84
C GLU A 151 18.72 -20.77 -8.00
N MET A 152 17.76 -19.88 -7.71
CA MET A 152 17.12 -19.02 -8.71
C MET A 152 18.08 -18.01 -9.35
N LYS A 153 19.22 -17.70 -8.73
CA LYS A 153 20.28 -16.81 -9.27
C LYS A 153 21.20 -17.47 -10.31
N SER A 154 20.79 -18.59 -10.91
CA SER A 154 21.48 -19.18 -12.06
C SER A 154 21.66 -18.16 -13.22
N PRO A 155 22.75 -18.24 -14.01
CA PRO A 155 23.13 -17.19 -14.96
C PRO A 155 22.05 -17.03 -16.05
N GLY A 156 21.27 -15.95 -15.95
CA GLY A 156 20.16 -15.62 -16.84
C GLY A 156 18.96 -14.96 -16.17
N TYR A 157 18.87 -14.99 -14.83
CA TYR A 157 17.80 -14.35 -14.06
C TYR A 157 18.21 -12.95 -13.58
N ASP A 158 17.63 -11.89 -14.16
CA ASP A 158 17.89 -10.50 -13.78
C ASP A 158 17.08 -10.12 -12.53
N THR A 159 17.72 -10.12 -11.36
CA THR A 159 17.17 -9.61 -10.09
C THR A 159 17.51 -8.14 -9.89
N THR A 160 17.03 -7.23 -10.75
CA THR A 160 17.02 -5.80 -10.47
C THR A 160 15.77 -5.41 -9.68
N LEU A 161 15.61 -5.99 -8.49
CA LEU A 161 14.74 -5.45 -7.45
C LEU A 161 15.56 -5.45 -6.16
N GLU A 162 16.31 -4.36 -5.97
CA GLU A 162 16.96 -4.05 -4.71
C GLU A 162 15.89 -4.02 -3.60
N PRO A 163 16.07 -4.76 -2.50
CA PRO A 163 15.26 -4.55 -1.31
C PRO A 163 15.54 -3.13 -0.82
N SER A 164 14.52 -2.29 -0.77
CA SER A 164 14.61 -0.99 -0.08
C SER A 164 14.73 -1.26 1.42
N ASP A 165 15.94 -1.49 1.90
CA ASP A 165 16.31 -1.40 3.31
C ASP A 165 16.29 0.07 3.73
N SER A 166 15.08 0.61 3.96
CA SER A 166 14.90 1.84 4.73
C SER A 166 14.26 1.48 6.06
N ASP A 167 15.11 1.14 7.03
CA ASP A 167 15.07 1.68 8.39
C ASP A 167 16.09 0.93 9.24
N SER A 168 17.37 1.28 9.07
CA SER A 168 18.37 1.08 10.09
C SER A 168 18.05 2.04 11.24
N THR A 169 17.46 1.52 12.31
CA THR A 169 17.55 2.17 13.62
C THR A 169 19.01 2.15 14.02
N SER A 170 19.73 3.23 13.72
CA SER A 170 21.04 3.49 14.31
C SER A 170 20.85 3.72 15.81
N SER A 171 21.11 2.69 16.60
CA SER A 171 21.49 2.85 18.00
C SER A 171 22.84 3.56 18.03
N SER A 172 22.83 4.90 18.13
CA SER A 172 24.02 5.67 18.41
C SER A 172 24.42 5.46 19.87
N SER A 173 25.32 4.51 20.08
CA SER A 173 26.16 4.45 21.27
C SER A 173 27.09 5.68 21.25
N SER A 174 26.81 6.66 22.12
CA SER A 174 27.79 7.69 22.46
C SER A 174 28.30 7.41 23.87
N SER A 175 29.52 6.87 23.95
CA SER A 175 30.34 6.90 25.15
C SER A 175 31.31 8.07 25.08
N SER A 176 31.13 9.06 25.96
CA SER A 176 32.14 9.56 26.91
C SER A 176 31.64 10.89 27.51
N MET A 177 31.23 10.93 28.78
CA MET A 177 32.05 11.04 30.00
C MET A 177 32.22 12.50 30.46
N THR A 178 31.46 12.89 31.48
CA THR A 178 31.82 13.82 32.60
C THR A 178 30.57 13.99 33.48
N THR A 179 30.45 13.20 34.55
CA THR A 179 30.76 13.53 35.96
C THR A 179 29.81 14.52 36.61
N LEU A 180 29.51 14.24 37.89
CA LEU A 180 28.93 15.10 38.92
C LEU A 180 27.37 15.10 39.02
N TRP A 181 26.82 14.13 39.76
CA TRP A 181 26.33 14.31 41.15
C TRP A 181 25.66 13.02 41.64
N ASP A 182 26.41 12.22 42.42
CA ASP A 182 25.84 11.26 43.36
C ASP A 182 25.58 11.96 44.70
N ALA A 183 24.46 11.62 45.30
CA ALA A 183 24.01 12.13 46.57
C ALA A 183 24.92 11.65 47.73
N GLY A 184 25.26 12.59 48.61
CA GLY A 184 25.17 12.46 50.07
C GLY A 184 25.81 11.28 50.82
N ALA A 185 26.58 11.66 51.84
CA ALA A 185 26.83 10.95 53.10
C ALA A 185 28.09 10.07 53.21
N THR A 186 29.00 10.63 54.01
CA THR A 186 30.05 10.03 54.88
C THR A 186 31.18 9.23 54.26
#